data_AF-A0A8C4Q935-F1
#
_entry.id   AF-A0A8C4Q935-F1
#
_cell.length_a   1.000
_cell.length_b   1.000
_cell.length_c   1.000
_cell.angle_alpha   90.00
_cell.angle_beta   90.00
_cell.angle_gamma   90.00
#
_symmetry.space_group_name_H-M   'P 1'
#
loop_
_entity.id
_entity.type
_entity.pdbx_description
1 polymer ?
#
loop_
_entity_poly.entity_id
_entity_poly.type
_entity_poly.pdbx_seq_one_letter_code
_entity_poly.pdbx_strand_id
1 'polypeptide(L)'
;MAAFRVLSVIKLAPKPLCTGVLLHPASTKFRPHWTKTSKQLTTKSHASRHWVAERGVSIGLLGLGAAAFVSPGGAVDYALAATLVLHSYWGVQQLITDYVHTPGGTRFSSMLLQLMAAATFASLCSFNYNDVGICRAVAMLWSL
;
A
#
# COMPACT_ATOMS: atom_id res chain seq x y z
N MET A 1 -7.10 5.93 15.22
CA MET A 1 -7.07 7.20 15.97
C MET A 1 -8.15 8.11 15.43
N ALA A 2 -9.08 8.46 16.31
CA ALA A 2 -10.29 9.23 16.00
C ALA A 2 -10.06 10.75 16.08
N ALA A 3 -10.99 11.47 15.44
CA ALA A 3 -11.38 12.86 15.67
C ALA A 3 -10.41 13.98 15.19
N PHE A 4 -10.90 14.85 14.31
CA PHE A 4 -11.28 16.25 14.61
C PHE A 4 -11.88 16.88 13.32
N ARG A 5 -13.20 17.09 13.29
CA ARG A 5 -13.89 18.40 13.42
C ARG A 5 -13.85 19.24 12.11
N VAL A 6 -14.97 19.31 11.39
CA VAL A 6 -16.11 20.26 11.56
C VAL A 6 -15.91 21.52 10.71
N LEU A 7 -16.80 21.62 9.72
CA LEU A 7 -17.43 22.80 9.13
C LEU A 7 -16.85 24.16 9.53
N SER A 8 -16.36 24.91 8.54
CA SER A 8 -16.14 26.35 8.64
C SER A 8 -16.87 27.04 7.49
N VAL A 9 -18.11 27.39 7.79
CA VAL A 9 -18.86 28.59 7.39
C VAL A 9 -18.02 29.62 6.62
N ILE A 10 -18.45 29.92 5.40
CA ILE A 10 -18.03 31.06 4.59
C ILE A 10 -18.34 32.34 5.37
N LYS A 11 -17.32 32.93 6.01
CA LYS A 11 -17.36 34.32 6.47
C LYS A 11 -16.90 35.20 5.31
N LEU A 12 -17.85 35.84 4.64
CA LEU A 12 -17.59 37.03 3.84
C LEU A 12 -17.07 38.14 4.77
N ALA A 13 -15.85 38.61 4.55
CA ALA A 13 -15.31 39.78 5.22
C ALA A 13 -15.05 40.89 4.18
N PRO A 14 -15.45 42.16 4.46
CA PRO A 14 -15.28 43.27 3.56
C PRO A 14 -13.81 43.75 3.56
N LYS A 15 -13.34 44.26 2.42
CA LYS A 15 -12.01 44.87 2.28
C LYS A 15 -11.97 46.20 3.06
N PRO A 16 -11.01 46.42 3.99
CA PRO A 16 -10.86 47.70 4.61
C PRO A 16 -10.04 48.67 3.74
N LEU A 17 -10.55 49.89 3.73
CA LEU A 17 -10.05 51.11 3.10
C LEU A 17 -8.68 51.52 3.69
N CYS A 18 -7.86 52.17 2.87
CA CYS A 18 -6.53 52.67 3.22
C CYS A 18 -6.57 53.78 4.28
N THR A 19 -5.87 53.60 5.42
CA THR A 19 -5.43 54.72 6.28
C THR A 19 -4.17 54.36 7.08
N GLY A 20 -3.09 55.13 6.86
CA GLY A 20 -2.14 55.62 7.87
C GLY A 20 -1.33 54.69 8.77
N VAL A 21 -0.02 54.56 8.46
CA VAL A 21 1.16 54.67 9.35
C VAL A 21 1.06 54.10 10.79
N LEU A 22 1.74 52.97 11.04
CA LEU A 22 2.62 52.78 12.20
C LEU A 22 3.55 51.57 11.98
N LEU A 23 4.85 51.82 12.08
CA LEU A 23 5.94 50.85 11.92
C LEU A 23 5.85 49.74 12.99
N HIS A 24 5.44 48.55 12.58
CA HIS A 24 5.81 47.31 13.27
C HIS A 24 6.84 46.59 12.39
N PRO A 25 8.05 46.26 12.87
CA PRO A 25 8.83 45.20 12.25
C PRO A 25 8.17 43.88 12.63
N ALA A 26 7.03 43.58 12.01
CA ALA A 26 6.55 42.21 11.96
C ALA A 26 7.60 41.46 11.15
N SER A 27 8.49 40.75 11.84
CA SER A 27 9.36 39.76 11.22
C SER A 27 8.47 38.71 10.56
N THR A 28 8.07 38.98 9.33
CA THR A 28 7.60 37.96 8.40
C THR A 28 8.79 37.04 8.21
N LYS A 29 8.87 36.00 9.04
CA LYS A 29 9.80 34.89 8.83
C LYS A 29 9.49 34.35 7.45
N PHE A 30 10.26 34.78 6.45
CA PHE A 30 10.28 34.17 5.13
C PHE A 30 10.78 32.75 5.34
N ARG A 31 9.84 31.82 5.54
CA ARG A 31 10.14 30.41 5.63
C ARG A 31 10.25 29.94 4.17
N PRO A 32 11.44 29.64 3.64
CA PRO A 32 11.56 29.23 2.26
C PRO A 32 10.72 27.96 2.09
N HIS A 33 9.82 27.95 1.11
CA HIS A 33 8.91 26.82 0.89
C HIS A 33 9.63 25.48 0.57
N TRP A 34 10.96 25.53 0.40
CA TRP A 34 11.85 24.39 0.17
C TRP A 34 12.36 23.70 1.45
N THR A 35 12.19 24.27 2.65
CA THR A 35 12.53 23.58 3.89
C THR A 35 11.49 22.50 4.18
N LYS A 36 11.69 21.30 3.63
CA LYS A 36 10.82 20.15 3.86
C LYS A 36 10.85 19.80 5.35
N THR A 37 9.69 19.86 6.00
CA THR A 37 9.52 19.37 7.38
C THR A 37 9.92 17.90 7.45
N SER A 38 10.54 17.46 8.55
CA SER A 38 10.97 16.07 8.77
C SER A 38 9.89 15.03 8.42
N LYS A 39 8.62 15.31 8.74
CA LYS A 39 7.45 14.49 8.36
C LYS A 39 7.28 14.29 6.85
N GLN A 40 7.66 15.25 6.03
CA GLN A 40 7.54 15.16 4.56
C GLN A 40 8.71 14.40 3.93
N LEU A 41 9.88 14.37 4.58
CA LEU A 41 11.00 13.52 4.13
C LEU A 41 10.73 12.04 4.43
N THR A 42 10.21 11.72 5.62
CA THR A 42 9.94 10.33 6.00
C THR A 42 8.88 9.70 5.10
N THR A 43 7.77 10.39 4.82
CA THR A 43 6.71 9.88 3.92
C THR A 43 7.21 9.60 2.50
N LYS A 44 8.08 10.45 1.96
CA LYS A 44 8.71 10.25 0.64
C LYS A 44 9.63 9.03 0.61
N SER A 45 10.40 8.80 1.68
CA SER A 45 11.25 7.62 1.82
C SER A 45 10.43 6.32 1.90
N HIS A 46 9.31 6.33 2.64
CA HIS A 46 8.43 5.15 2.72
C HIS A 46 7.75 4.82 1.38
N ALA A 47 7.22 5.82 0.68
CA ALA A 47 6.52 5.60 -0.59
C ALA A 47 7.46 5.06 -1.69
N SER A 48 8.67 5.63 -1.81
CA SER A 48 9.67 5.15 -2.78
C SER A 48 10.17 3.74 -2.47
N ARG A 49 10.41 3.41 -1.20
CA ARG A 49 10.78 2.05 -0.77
C ARG A 49 9.66 1.04 -1.04
N HIS A 50 8.40 1.43 -0.84
CA HIS A 50 7.25 0.58 -1.16
C HIS A 50 7.21 0.24 -2.65
N TRP A 51 7.35 1.26 -3.50
CA TRP A 51 7.39 1.06 -4.95
C TRP A 51 8.51 0.10 -5.38
N VAL A 52 9.73 0.27 -4.85
CA VAL A 52 10.85 -0.63 -5.13
C VAL A 52 10.54 -2.06 -4.64
N ALA A 53 9.95 -2.20 -3.46
CA ALA A 53 9.57 -3.51 -2.92
C ALA A 53 8.54 -4.24 -3.79
N GLU A 54 7.53 -3.53 -4.31
CA GLU A 54 6.57 -4.11 -5.26
C GLU A 54 7.26 -4.69 -6.50
N ARG A 55 8.22 -3.94 -7.07
CA ARG A 55 8.99 -4.42 -8.23
C ARG A 55 9.86 -5.62 -7.86
N GLY A 56 10.50 -5.59 -6.69
CA GLY A 56 11.29 -6.70 -6.16
C GLY A 56 10.46 -7.98 -6.01
N VAL A 57 9.27 -7.89 -5.40
CA VAL A 57 8.36 -9.05 -5.27
C VAL A 57 7.86 -9.53 -6.63
N SER A 58 7.59 -8.62 -7.58
CA SER A 58 7.17 -9.00 -8.94
C SER A 58 8.25 -9.79 -9.68
N ILE A 59 9.50 -9.33 -9.64
CA ILE A 59 10.64 -10.05 -10.22
C ILE A 59 10.84 -11.39 -9.51
N GLY A 60 10.71 -11.40 -8.17
CA GLY A 60 10.77 -12.62 -7.37
C GLY A 60 9.71 -13.65 -7.79
N LEU A 61 8.47 -13.22 -8.01
CA LEU A 61 7.39 -14.10 -8.45
C LEU A 61 7.65 -14.69 -9.84
N LEU A 62 8.19 -13.89 -10.78
CA LEU A 62 8.62 -14.40 -12.09
C LEU A 62 9.73 -15.45 -11.96
N GLY A 63 10.73 -15.19 -11.12
CA GLY A 63 11.82 -16.14 -10.85
C GLY A 63 11.33 -17.43 -10.20
N LEU A 64 10.41 -17.33 -9.25
CA LEU A 64 9.79 -18.48 -8.58
C LEU A 64 8.91 -19.29 -9.53
N GLY A 65 8.24 -18.65 -10.48
CA GLY A 65 7.53 -19.34 -11.56
C GLY A 65 8.47 -20.25 -12.35
N ALA A 66 9.63 -19.76 -12.77
CA ALA A 66 10.64 -20.59 -13.43
C ALA A 66 11.20 -21.69 -12.50
N ALA A 67 11.49 -21.35 -11.23
CA ALA A 67 12.00 -22.29 -10.25
C ALA A 67 11.03 -23.46 -9.98
N ALA A 68 9.72 -23.20 -9.99
CA ALA A 68 8.67 -24.21 -9.81
C ALA A 68 8.71 -25.31 -10.89
N PHE A 69 9.12 -24.98 -12.12
CA PHE A 69 9.26 -25.96 -13.20
C PHE A 69 10.57 -26.75 -13.12
N VAL A 70 11.67 -26.09 -12.74
CA VAL A 70 13.02 -26.70 -12.77
C VAL A 70 13.30 -27.53 -11.52
N SER A 71 12.85 -27.05 -10.36
CA SER A 71 13.14 -27.67 -9.05
C SER A 71 11.92 -27.59 -8.13
N PRO A 72 10.83 -28.33 -8.44
CA PRO A 72 9.65 -28.36 -7.58
C PRO A 72 9.99 -28.91 -6.20
N GLY A 73 9.42 -28.31 -5.15
CA GLY A 73 9.59 -28.77 -3.77
C GLY A 73 9.12 -27.74 -2.75
N GLY A 74 9.05 -28.17 -1.48
CA GLY A 74 8.41 -27.40 -0.40
C GLY A 74 8.94 -25.98 -0.23
N ALA A 75 10.25 -25.76 -0.38
CA ALA A 75 10.82 -24.40 -0.29
C ALA A 75 10.27 -23.47 -1.39
N VAL A 76 10.15 -23.96 -2.62
CA VAL A 76 9.57 -23.22 -3.74
C VAL A 76 8.07 -23.06 -3.53
N ASP A 77 7.37 -24.07 -3.03
CA ASP A 77 5.93 -24.01 -2.74
C ASP A 77 5.58 -22.93 -1.70
N TYR A 78 6.31 -22.85 -0.58
CA TYR A 78 6.09 -21.81 0.42
C TYR A 78 6.51 -20.42 -0.07
N ALA A 79 7.62 -20.33 -0.81
CA ALA A 79 8.04 -19.06 -1.40
C ALA A 79 7.02 -18.56 -2.44
N LEU A 80 6.48 -19.46 -3.26
CA LEU A 80 5.45 -19.16 -4.25
C LEU A 80 4.16 -18.73 -3.55
N ALA A 81 3.72 -19.43 -2.50
CA ALA A 81 2.56 -19.03 -1.70
C ALA A 81 2.71 -17.61 -1.13
N ALA A 82 3.86 -17.31 -0.51
CA ALA A 82 4.11 -16.01 0.09
C ALA A 82 4.17 -14.88 -0.96
N THR A 83 4.94 -15.07 -2.03
CA THR A 83 5.15 -14.04 -3.06
C THR A 83 3.91 -13.81 -3.91
N LEU A 84 3.17 -14.87 -4.26
CA LEU A 84 1.94 -14.76 -5.04
C LEU A 84 0.87 -13.96 -4.26
N VAL A 85 0.67 -14.28 -2.98
CA VAL A 85 -0.31 -13.56 -2.14
C VAL A 85 0.13 -12.13 -1.90
N LEU A 86 1.41 -11.89 -1.60
CA LEU A 86 1.92 -10.54 -1.34
C LEU A 86 1.85 -9.64 -2.59
N HIS A 87 2.21 -10.16 -3.75
CA HIS A 87 2.09 -9.47 -5.04
C HIS A 87 0.63 -9.07 -5.31
N SER A 88 -0.29 -10.02 -5.13
CA SER A 88 -1.72 -9.80 -5.33
C SER A 88 -2.29 -8.79 -4.33
N TYR A 89 -1.89 -8.88 -3.06
CA TYR A 89 -2.33 -7.96 -2.01
C TYR A 89 -1.95 -6.51 -2.32
N TRP A 90 -0.67 -6.24 -2.65
CA TRP A 90 -0.25 -4.88 -3.01
C TRP A 90 -0.87 -4.40 -4.32
N GLY A 91 -1.02 -5.28 -5.32
CA GLY A 91 -1.67 -4.94 -6.59
C GLY A 91 -3.13 -4.50 -6.40
N VAL A 92 -3.92 -5.27 -5.64
CA VAL A 92 -5.33 -4.92 -5.37
C VAL A 92 -5.44 -3.72 -4.44
N GLN A 93 -4.47 -3.50 -3.54
CA GLN A 93 -4.45 -2.31 -2.71
C GLN A 93 -4.36 -1.02 -3.56
N GLN A 94 -3.64 -1.05 -4.70
CA GLN A 94 -3.63 0.06 -5.66
C GLN A 94 -4.99 0.25 -6.33
N LEU A 95 -5.67 -0.84 -6.71
CA LEU A 95 -7.04 -0.75 -7.26
C LEU A 95 -8.01 -0.11 -6.26
N ILE A 96 -7.89 -0.46 -4.97
CA ILE A 96 -8.73 0.14 -3.92
C ILE A 96 -8.46 1.63 -3.80
N THR A 97 -7.19 2.06 -3.82
CA THR A 97 -6.84 3.48 -3.72
C THR A 97 -7.27 4.28 -4.95
N ASP A 98 -7.25 3.66 -6.13
CA ASP A 98 -7.54 4.34 -7.39
C ASP A 98 -9.04 4.43 -7.69
N TYR A 99 -9.84 3.48 -7.22
CA TYR A 99 -11.26 3.39 -7.62
C TYR A 99 -12.28 3.50 -6.48
N VAL A 100 -11.92 3.23 -5.22
CA VAL A 100 -12.88 3.24 -4.10
C VAL A 100 -12.92 4.62 -3.43
N HIS A 101 -13.91 5.42 -3.80
CA HIS A 101 -14.07 6.80 -3.32
C HIS A 101 -15.21 7.00 -2.29
N THR A 102 -15.93 5.93 -1.93
CA THR A 102 -17.03 6.02 -0.96
C THR A 102 -16.51 6.35 0.44
N PRO A 103 -17.17 7.24 1.21
CA PRO A 103 -16.85 7.47 2.62
C PRO A 103 -16.82 6.16 3.41
N GLY A 104 -15.65 5.82 3.98
CA GLY A 104 -15.45 4.56 4.70
C GLY A 104 -15.19 3.33 3.82
N GLY A 105 -15.45 3.41 2.50
CA GLY A 105 -15.28 2.32 1.54
C GLY A 105 -13.83 1.85 1.45
N THR A 106 -12.87 2.78 1.30
CA THR A 106 -11.44 2.45 1.22
C THR A 106 -10.97 1.67 2.45
N ARG A 107 -11.44 2.04 3.65
CA ARG A 107 -11.09 1.35 4.89
C ARG A 107 -11.70 -0.04 4.96
N PHE A 108 -12.98 -0.18 4.64
CA PHE A 108 -13.66 -1.47 4.62
C PHE A 108 -13.02 -2.42 3.61
N SER A 109 -12.83 -1.96 2.36
CA SER A 109 -12.20 -2.75 1.31
C SER A 109 -10.77 -3.15 1.67
N SER A 110 -9.97 -2.27 2.28
CA SER A 110 -8.61 -2.60 2.72
C SER A 110 -8.60 -3.64 3.85
N MET A 111 -9.54 -3.55 4.80
CA MET A 111 -9.67 -4.56 5.86
C MET A 111 -10.09 -5.91 5.30
N LEU A 112 -11.07 -5.92 4.39
CA LEU A 112 -11.51 -7.15 3.72
C LEU A 112 -10.37 -7.76 2.90
N LEU A 113 -9.62 -6.95 2.15
CA LEU A 113 -8.46 -7.40 1.38
C LEU A 113 -7.39 -8.00 2.30
N GLN A 114 -7.12 -7.39 3.45
CA GLN A 114 -6.16 -7.93 4.42
C GLN A 114 -6.62 -9.27 5.00
N LEU A 115 -7.90 -9.41 5.35
CA LEU A 115 -8.45 -10.68 5.83
C LEU A 115 -8.40 -11.76 4.74
N MET A 116 -8.76 -11.40 3.50
CA MET A 116 -8.71 -12.31 2.36
C MET A 116 -7.29 -12.78 2.10
N ALA A 117 -6.31 -11.86 2.04
CA ALA A 117 -4.91 -12.19 1.84
C ALA A 117 -4.36 -13.09 2.96
N ALA A 118 -4.68 -12.80 4.22
CA ALA A 118 -4.29 -13.63 5.35
C ALA A 118 -4.89 -15.03 5.27
N ALA A 119 -6.18 -15.13 4.94
CA ALA A 119 -6.87 -16.41 4.75
C ALA A 119 -6.25 -17.19 3.59
N THR A 120 -6.03 -16.57 2.43
CA THR A 120 -5.39 -17.22 1.27
C THR A 120 -3.99 -17.72 1.61
N PHE A 121 -3.16 -16.91 2.28
CA PHE A 121 -1.83 -17.34 2.67
C PHE A 121 -1.86 -18.51 3.66
N ALA A 122 -2.73 -18.45 4.67
CA ALA A 122 -2.90 -19.55 5.61
C ALA A 122 -3.39 -20.84 4.93
N SER A 123 -4.35 -20.72 4.01
CA SER A 123 -4.86 -21.86 3.22
C SER A 123 -3.77 -22.47 2.35
N LEU A 124 -2.97 -21.66 1.64
CA LEU A 124 -1.87 -22.16 0.82
C LEU A 124 -0.76 -22.81 1.67
N CYS A 125 -0.42 -22.22 2.82
CA CYS A 125 0.54 -22.82 3.75
C CYS A 125 0.04 -24.14 4.33
N SER A 126 -1.26 -24.23 4.65
CA SER A 126 -1.89 -25.47 5.10
C SER A 126 -1.90 -26.52 3.99
N PHE A 127 -2.20 -26.14 2.75
CA PHE A 127 -2.16 -27.02 1.59
C PHE A 127 -0.74 -27.54 1.31
N ASN A 128 0.28 -26.68 1.43
CA ASN A 128 1.68 -27.09 1.30
C ASN A 128 2.15 -28.00 2.44
N TYR A 129 1.54 -27.91 3.62
CA TYR A 129 1.94 -28.71 4.79
C TYR A 129 1.20 -30.05 4.87
N ASN A 130 -0.11 -30.04 4.64
CA ASN A 130 -1.01 -31.17 4.88
C ASN A 130 -1.38 -31.92 3.60
N ASP A 131 -1.06 -31.38 2.41
CA ASP A 131 -1.42 -31.94 1.12
C ASP A 131 -0.18 -32.00 0.19
N VAL A 132 -0.38 -32.23 -1.10
CA VAL A 132 0.69 -32.45 -2.09
C VAL A 132 1.58 -31.23 -2.38
N GLY A 133 1.13 -30.01 -2.03
CA GLY A 133 1.83 -28.76 -2.34
C GLY A 133 1.57 -28.20 -3.74
N ILE A 134 1.74 -26.88 -3.92
CA ILE A 134 1.30 -26.14 -5.12
C ILE A 134 1.94 -26.68 -6.41
N CYS A 135 3.27 -26.85 -6.45
CA CYS A 135 3.99 -27.30 -7.64
C CYS A 135 3.51 -28.69 -8.09
N ARG A 136 3.38 -29.62 -7.15
CA ARG A 136 2.92 -30.98 -7.45
C ARG A 136 1.45 -31.01 -7.82
N ALA A 137 0.62 -30.21 -7.14
CA ALA A 137 -0.80 -30.08 -7.47
C ALA A 137 -1.02 -29.61 -8.91
N VAL A 138 -0.27 -28.58 -9.35
CA VAL A 138 -0.33 -28.10 -10.74
C VAL A 138 0.12 -29.19 -11.72
N ALA A 139 1.19 -29.93 -11.41
CA ALA A 139 1.65 -31.03 -12.26
C ALA A 139 0.60 -32.15 -12.38
N MET A 140 -0.06 -32.50 -11.27
CA MET A 140 -1.14 -33.49 -11.27
C MET A 140 -2.37 -33.00 -12.05
N LEU A 141 -2.75 -31.74 -11.86
CA LEU A 141 -3.85 -31.10 -12.58
C LEU A 141 -3.61 -31.08 -14.10
N TRP A 142 -2.36 -30.85 -14.52
CA TRP A 142 -1.98 -30.83 -15.93
C TRP A 142 -1.84 -32.23 -16.56
N SER A 143 -1.97 -33.29 -15.76
CA SER A 143 -1.94 -34.68 -16.23
C SER A 143 -3.33 -35.31 -16.37
N LEU A 144 -4.39 -34.54 -16.10
CA LEU A 144 -5.79 -34.91 -16.36
C LEU A 144 -6.11 -34.83 -17.86
#